data_AF-A0A940B2Q9-F1
#
_entry.id   AF-A0A940B2Q9-F1
#
_cell.length_a   1.000
_cell.length_b   1.000
_cell.length_c   1.000
_cell.angle_alpha   90.00
_cell.angle_beta   90.00
_cell.angle_gamma   90.00
#
_symmetry.space_group_name_H-M   'P 1'
#
loop_
_entity.id
_entity.type
_entity.pdbx_description
1 polymer ?
#
loop_
_entity_poly.entity_id
_entity_poly.type
_entity_poly.pdbx_seq_one_letter_code
_entity_poly.pdbx_strand_id
1 'polypeptide(L)' 'MIKVYCYAKCTTCKKALKWLDDNKVEYQLLDIKEEHPDEKTLRQLHKKSGLALRKFFNTSGILYREMELSKKLPEMSED' A
#
# COMPACT_ATOMS: atom_id res chain seq x y z
N MET A 1 15.37 9.25 -1.41
CA MET A 1 14.92 8.70 -0.12
C MET A 1 13.60 7.97 -0.35
N ILE A 2 13.52 6.70 0.05
CA ILE A 2 12.36 5.83 -0.23
C ILE A 2 11.30 6.05 0.84
N LYS A 3 10.03 6.26 0.47
CA LYS A 3 8.92 6.32 1.43
C LYS A 3 8.33 4.94 1.63
N VAL A 4 8.27 4.49 2.87
CA VAL A 4 7.76 3.17 3.23
C VAL A 4 6.54 3.35 4.11
N TYR A 5 5.38 3.11 3.51
CA TYR A 5 4.10 3.13 4.21
C TYR A 5 3.91 1.81 4.93
N CYS A 6 3.83 1.85 6.26
CA CYS A 6 3.70 0.67 7.11
C CYS A 6 2.66 0.91 8.20
N TYR A 7 2.17 -0.18 8.77
CA TYR A 7 1.29 -0.13 9.93
C TYR A 7 1.98 -0.81 11.11
N ALA A 8 2.00 -0.16 12.28
CA ALA A 8 2.77 -0.63 13.44
C ALA A 8 2.45 -2.07 13.89
N LYS A 9 1.20 -2.53 13.72
CA LYS A 9 0.78 -3.91 14.09
C LYS A 9 1.00 -4.94 12.98
N CYS A 10 1.49 -4.54 11.80
CA CYS A 10 1.73 -5.47 10.71
C CYS A 10 3.11 -6.14 10.83
N THR A 11 3.12 -7.46 11.00
CA THR A 11 4.36 -8.24 11.09
C THR A 11 5.13 -8.28 9.77
N THR A 12 4.42 -8.24 8.63
CA THR A 12 5.03 -8.18 7.29
C THR A 12 5.79 -6.87 7.09
N CYS A 13 5.23 -5.76 7.56
CA CYS A 13 5.90 -4.44 7.55
C CYS A 13 7.21 -4.50 8.34
N LYS A 14 7.19 -5.06 9.56
CA LYS A 14 8.42 -5.22 10.37
C LYS A 14 9.49 -6.04 9.67
N LYS A 15 9.10 -7.12 8.97
CA LYS A 15 10.04 -7.93 8.17
C LYS A 15 10.64 -7.15 7.01
N ALA A 16 9.82 -6.37 6.29
CA ALA A 16 10.29 -5.54 5.18
C ALA A 16 11.24 -4.43 5.64
N LEU A 17 10.94 -3.76 6.76
CA LEU A 17 11.82 -2.76 7.36
C LEU A 17 13.16 -3.36 7.80
N LYS A 18 13.13 -4.54 8.42
CA LYS A 18 14.36 -5.27 8.78
C LYS A 18 15.22 -5.57 7.55
N TRP A 19 14.60 -5.97 6.44
CA TRP A 19 15.32 -6.21 5.19
C TRP A 19 15.95 -4.92 4.64
N LEU A 20 15.24 -3.79 4.68
CA LEU A 20 15.77 -2.50 4.25
C LEU A 20 16.95 -2.04 5.12
N ASP A 21 16.84 -2.23 6.43
CA ASP A 21 17.88 -1.91 7.41
C ASP A 21 19.15 -2.76 7.20
N ASP A 22 18.97 -4.07 6.98
CA ASP A 22 20.05 -5.03 6.67
C ASP A 22 20.78 -4.67 5.36
N ASN A 23 20.04 -4.18 4.37
CA ASN A 23 20.58 -3.70 3.11
C ASN A 23 21.09 -2.25 3.18
N LYS A 24 21.07 -1.60 4.36
CA LYS A 24 21.47 -0.20 4.59
C LYS A 24 20.79 0.79 3.63
N VAL A 25 19.52 0.52 3.30
CA VAL A 25 18.73 1.38 2.43
C VAL A 25 18.13 2.50 3.27
N GLU A 26 18.38 3.75 2.90
CA GLU A 26 17.71 4.88 3.55
C GLU A 26 16.23 4.98 3.15
N TYR A 27 15.36 4.85 4.14
CA TYR A 27 13.92 4.98 3.97
C TYR A 27 13.29 5.88 5.04
N GLN A 28 12.20 6.52 4.66
CA GLN A 28 11.31 7.26 5.53
C GLN A 28 10.12 6.37 5.88
N LEU A 29 10.00 5.98 7.15
CA LEU A 29 8.85 5.24 7.65
C LEU A 29 7.67 6.20 7.84
N LEU A 30 6.53 5.88 7.21
CA LEU A 30 5.28 6.62 7.34
C LEU A 30 4.18 5.67 7.81
N ASP A 31 3.37 6.07 8.79
CA ASP A 31 2.22 5.27 9.20
C ASP A 31 1.11 5.42 8.16
N ILE A 32 0.75 4.32 7.49
CA ILE A 32 -0.27 4.34 6.42
C ILE A 32 -1.65 4.80 6.91
N LYS A 33 -1.92 4.73 8.22
CA LYS A 33 -3.18 5.14 8.83
C LYS A 33 -3.23 6.65 9.09
N GLU A 34 -2.12 7.26 9.48
CA GLU A 34 -2.03 8.70 9.79
C GLU A 34 -1.57 9.51 8.57
N GLU A 35 -0.55 9.02 7.88
CA GLU A 35 0.09 9.63 6.72
C GLU A 35 -0.17 8.76 5.49
N HIS A 36 -1.39 8.84 4.95
CA HIS A 36 -1.73 8.17 3.71
C HIS A 36 -1.31 9.01 2.49
N PRO A 37 -0.80 8.39 1.41
CA PRO A 37 -0.50 9.12 0.18
C PRO A 37 -1.76 9.75 -0.41
N ASP A 38 -1.65 10.99 -0.91
CA ASP A 38 -2.72 11.63 -1.68
C ASP A 38 -3.10 10.83 -2.92
N GLU A 39 -4.33 11.01 -3.40
CA GLU A 39 -4.83 10.37 -4.62
C GLU A 39 -3.87 10.58 -5.81
N LYS A 40 -3.38 11.81 -6.00
CA LYS A 40 -2.45 12.15 -7.07
C LYS A 40 -1.15 11.33 -6.99
N THR A 41 -0.62 11.15 -5.78
CA THR A 41 0.57 10.33 -5.53
C THR A 41 0.27 8.86 -5.78
N LEU A 42 -0.88 8.36 -5.32
CA LEU A 42 -1.30 6.98 -5.50
C LEU A 42 -1.46 6.64 -6.99
N ARG A 43 -2.10 7.52 -7.78
CA ARG A 43 -2.23 7.36 -9.24
C ARG A 43 -0.88 7.32 -9.94
N GLN A 44 0.07 8.16 -9.53
CA GLN A 44 1.42 8.13 -10.09
C GLN A 44 2.14 6.83 -9.73
N LEU A 45 2.02 6.35 -8.49
CA LEU A 45 2.61 5.09 -8.05
C LEU A 45 2.00 3.90 -8.79
N HIS A 46 0.68 3.88 -8.99
CA HIS A 46 -0.02 2.86 -9.76
C HIS A 46 0.46 2.83 -11.22
N LYS A 47 0.47 4.00 -11.90
CA LYS A 47 1.00 4.12 -13.27
C LYS A 47 2.45 3.70 -13.39
N LYS A 48 3.31 4.06 -12.42
CA LYS A 48 4.73 3.66 -12.41
C LYS A 48 4.92 2.18 -12.11
N SER A 49 4.07 1.61 -11.26
CA SER A 49 4.18 0.23 -10.84
C SER A 49 3.75 -0.76 -11.92
N GLY A 50 2.84 -0.36 -12.83
CA GLY A 50 2.29 -1.25 -13.85
C GLY A 50 1.52 -2.45 -13.29
N LEU A 51 1.17 -2.42 -11.99
CA LEU A 51 0.42 -3.47 -11.32
C LEU A 51 -1.07 -3.17 -11.39
N ALA A 52 -1.88 -4.23 -11.47
CA ALA A 52 -3.32 -4.10 -11.38
C ALA A 52 -3.73 -3.37 -10.09
N LEU A 53 -4.71 -2.46 -10.20
CA LEU A 53 -5.17 -1.63 -9.08
C LEU A 53 -5.57 -2.47 -7.86
N ARG A 54 -6.11 -3.67 -8.08
CA ARG A 54 -6.44 -4.65 -7.03
C ARG A 54 -5.29 -4.95 -6.06
N LYS A 55 -4.02 -4.88 -6.50
CA LYS A 55 -2.86 -5.13 -5.61
C LYS A 55 -2.58 -3.98 -4.65
N PHE A 56 -3.11 -2.79 -4.90
CA PHE A 56 -3.03 -1.65 -3.98
C PHE A 56 -4.07 -1.73 -2.87
N PHE A 57 -5.09 -2.59 -3.03
CA PHE A 57 -6.10 -2.81 -2.00
C PHE A 57 -5.65 -3.88 -1.00
N ASN A 58 -5.98 -3.67 0.27
CA ASN A 58 -5.79 -4.67 1.31
C ASN A 58 -6.86 -5.77 1.20
N THR A 59 -6.64 -6.75 0.32
CA THR A 59 -7.59 -7.84 0.05
C THR A 59 -7.92 -8.73 1.26
N SER A 60 -7.04 -8.74 2.26
CA SER A 60 -7.24 -9.48 3.51
C SER A 60 -7.89 -8.63 4.60
N GLY A 61 -8.10 -7.33 4.36
CA GLY A 61 -8.68 -6.40 5.31
C GLY A 61 -10.17 -6.66 5.52
N ILE A 62 -10.63 -6.39 6.75
CA ILE A 62 -12.05 -6.50 7.12
C ILE A 62 -12.89 -5.57 6.22
N LEU A 63 -12.45 -4.32 6.06
CA LEU A 63 -13.12 -3.33 5.22
C LEU A 63 -13.29 -3.77 3.76
N TYR A 64 -12.29 -4.46 3.20
CA TYR A 64 -12.36 -4.97 1.84
C TYR A 64 -13.45 -6.04 1.67
N ARG A 65 -13.62 -6.88 2.71
CA ARG A 65 -14.68 -7.91 2.75
C ARG A 65 -16.05 -7.28 3.01
N GLU A 66 -16.16 -6.37 3.97
CA GLU A 66 -17.42 -5.69 4.33
C GLU A 66 -17.99 -4.85 3.19
N MET A 67 -17.13 -4.15 2.44
CA MET A 67 -17.57 -3.34 1.30
C MET A 67 -17.75 -4.13 -0.01
N GLU A 68 -17.51 -5.45 0.03
CA GLU A 68 -17.51 -6.35 -1.12
C GLU A 68 -16.64 -5.85 -2.29
N LEU A 69 -15.48 -5.26 -1.96
CA LEU A 69 -14.60 -4.64 -2.96
C LEU A 69 -14.08 -5.65 -3.99
N SER A 70 -14.01 -6.94 -3.65
CA SER A 70 -13.68 -7.99 -4.63
C SER A 70 -14.61 -8.03 -5.83
N LYS A 71 -15.89 -7.73 -5.65
CA LYS A 71 -16.90 -7.72 -6.71
C LYS A 71 -16.93 -6.37 -7.44
N LYS A 72 -16.73 -5.27 -6.70
CA LYS A 72 -16.82 -3.91 -7.25
C LYS A 72 -15.59 -3.50 -8.04
N LEU A 73 -14.39 -3.86 -7.58
CA LEU A 73 -13.14 -3.49 -8.24
C LEU A 73 -13.03 -3.84 -9.73
N PRO A 74 -13.50 -5.01 -10.24
CA PRO A 74 -13.49 -5.28 -11.67
C PRO A 74 -14.48 -4.42 -12.48
N GLU A 75 -15.50 -3.86 -11.85
CA GLU A 75 -16.51 -3.01 -12.50
C GLU A 75 -16.19 -1.51 -12.34
N MET A 76 -15.29 -1.15 -11.43
CA MET A 76 -14.87 0.23 -11.20
C MET A 76 -13.84 0.67 -12.23
N SER A 77 -14.07 1.85 -12.82
CA SER A 77 -13.08 2.51 -13.68
C SER A 77 -11.84 2.90 -12.87
N GLU A 78 -10.66 2.82 -13.49
CA GLU A 78 -9.38 3.27 -12.92
C GLU A 78 -9.19 4.80 -13.03
N ASP A 79 -10.25 5.51 -13.45
CA ASP A 79 -10.29 6.97 -13.67
C ASP A 79 -10.89 7.74 -12.49
#